data_AF-A0A832D1B7-F1
#
_entry.id   AF-A0A832D1B7-F1
#
_cell.length_a   1.000
_cell.length_b   1.000
_cell.length_c   1.000
_cell.angle_alpha   90.00
_cell.angle_beta   90.00
_cell.angle_gamma   90.00
#
_symmetry.space_group_name_H-M   'P 1'
#
loop_
_entity.id
_entity.type
_entity.pdbx_description
1 polymer ?
#
loop_
_entity_poly.entity_id
_entity_poly.type
_entity_poly.pdbx_seq_one_letter_code
_entity_poly.pdbx_strand_id
1 'polypeptide(L)' 'MKSESKDRILKILEKLTVERAKYFDKHEKLNSEGLKLLKIVIREVLKTNPSMGKVVRKVLRSRTYESIITLYERLRED' A
#
# COMPACT_ATOMS: atom_id res chain seq x y z
N MET A 1 -10.60 0.01 13.28
CA MET A 1 -9.51 -0.92 12.91
C MET A 1 -8.81 -1.38 14.18
N LYS A 2 -8.50 -2.67 14.38
CA LYS A 2 -7.64 -3.06 15.53
C LYS A 2 -6.28 -2.37 15.35
N SER A 3 -5.77 -1.70 16.40
CA SER A 3 -4.56 -0.86 16.34
C SER A 3 -3.41 -1.57 15.62
N GLU A 4 -3.14 -2.81 16.02
CA GLU A 4 -2.03 -3.60 15.49
C GLU A 4 -2.09 -3.87 13.97
N SER A 5 -3.30 -4.00 13.42
CA SER A 5 -3.48 -4.21 11.97
C SER A 5 -3.21 -2.93 11.18
N LYS A 6 -3.61 -1.77 11.72
CA LYS A 6 -3.30 -0.46 11.12
C LYS A 6 -1.80 -0.22 11.10
N ASP A 7 -1.15 -0.42 12.23
CA ASP A 7 0.29 -0.18 12.38
C ASP A 7 1.11 -1.07 11.43
N ARG A 8 0.69 -2.33 11.26
CA ARG A 8 1.32 -3.25 10.31
C ARG A 8 1.16 -2.79 8.86
N ILE A 9 -0.04 -2.36 8.47
CA ILE A 9 -0.29 -1.83 7.12
C ILE A 9 0.61 -0.61 6.86
N LEU A 10 0.63 0.34 7.80
CA LEU A 10 1.42 1.56 7.67
C LEU A 10 2.92 1.27 7.59
N LYS A 11 3.44 0.35 8.40
CA LYS A 11 4.85 -0.08 8.33
C LYS A 11 5.23 -0.68 6.97
N ILE A 12 4.34 -1.46 6.35
CA ILE A 12 4.61 -2.03 5.02
C ILE A 12 4.61 -0.92 3.96
N LEU A 13 3.65 0.00 4.03
CA LEU A 13 3.56 1.12 3.09
C LEU A 13 4.75 2.08 3.24
N GLU A 14 5.12 2.44 4.46
CA GLU A 14 6.32 3.22 4.77
C GLU A 14 7.59 2.54 4.25
N LYS A 15 7.72 1.23 4.46
CA LYS A 15 8.84 0.46 3.91
C LYS A 15 8.90 0.55 2.39
N LEU A 16 7.76 0.43 1.70
CA LEU A 16 7.70 0.60 0.25
C LEU A 16 8.15 2.00 -0.17
N THR A 17 7.68 3.05 0.51
CA THR A 17 7.97 4.44 0.12
C THR A 17 9.41 4.85 0.42
N VAL A 18 9.98 4.39 1.53
CA VAL A 18 11.37 4.68 1.95
C VAL A 18 12.37 3.86 1.13
N GLU A 19 12.17 2.54 0.98
CA GLU A 19 13.04 1.67 0.18
C GLU A 19 12.68 1.71 -1.32
N ARG A 20 12.43 2.91 -1.87
CA ARG A 20 11.93 3.11 -3.23
C ARG A 20 12.78 2.41 -4.29
N ALA A 21 14.10 2.55 -4.21
CA ALA A 21 15.04 1.95 -5.17
C ALA A 21 15.00 0.42 -5.20
N LYS A 22 14.49 -0.22 -4.14
CA LYS A 22 14.40 -1.67 -4.03
C LYS A 22 13.07 -2.22 -4.52
N TYR A 23 11.97 -1.48 -4.31
CA TYR A 23 10.62 -1.97 -4.56
C TYR A 23 9.97 -1.42 -5.83
N PHE A 24 10.56 -0.39 -6.44
CA PHE A 24 10.07 0.21 -7.66
C PHE A 24 11.07 0.03 -8.81
N ASP A 25 10.55 -0.17 -10.01
CA ASP A 25 11.33 -0.19 -11.23
C ASP A 25 11.68 1.23 -11.72
N LYS A 26 12.43 1.32 -12.82
CA LYS A 26 12.78 2.59 -13.46
C LYS A 26 11.58 3.41 -13.97
N HIS A 27 10.39 2.82 -14.01
CA HIS A 27 9.13 3.47 -14.39
C HIS A 27 8.27 3.80 -13.17
N GLU A 28 8.85 3.72 -11.96
CA GLU A 28 8.21 3.99 -10.69
C GLU A 28 7.01 3.10 -10.40
N LYS A 29 7.00 1.88 -10.97
CA LYS A 29 6.00 0.86 -10.69
C LYS A 29 6.57 -0.20 -9.77
N LEU A 30 5.71 -0.74 -8.90
CA LEU A 30 6.11 -1.84 -8.01
C LEU A 30 6.64 -3.02 -8.83
N ASN A 31 7.82 -3.49 -8.46
CA ASN A 31 8.37 -4.74 -8.94
C ASN A 31 7.68 -5.94 -8.27
N SER A 32 8.14 -7.15 -8.59
CA SER A 32 7.56 -8.39 -8.07
C SER A 32 7.57 -8.49 -6.53
N GLU A 33 8.60 -7.97 -5.87
CA GLU A 33 8.68 -7.96 -4.40
C GLU A 33 7.72 -6.94 -3.80
N GLY A 34 7.74 -5.71 -4.33
CA GLY A 34 6.84 -4.65 -3.90
C GLY A 34 5.37 -5.04 -4.07
N LEU A 35 5.04 -5.75 -5.15
CA LEU A 35 3.69 -6.25 -5.40
C LEU A 35 3.25 -7.31 -4.38
N LYS A 36 4.15 -8.17 -3.89
CA LYS A 36 3.86 -9.13 -2.82
C LYS A 36 3.48 -8.39 -1.53
N LEU A 37 4.24 -7.36 -1.18
CA LEU A 37 3.97 -6.52 -0.01
C LEU A 37 2.64 -5.77 -0.15
N LEU A 38 2.38 -5.16 -1.32
CA LEU A 38 1.12 -4.49 -1.58
C LEU A 38 -0.07 -5.46 -1.44
N LYS A 39 0.01 -6.69 -1.95
CA LYS A 39 -1.09 -7.66 -1.80
C LYS A 39 -1.43 -7.98 -0.34
N ILE A 40 -0.44 -7.99 0.55
CA ILE A 40 -0.65 -8.16 2.00
C ILE A 40 -1.43 -6.96 2.54
N VAL A 41 -0.97 -5.74 2.25
CA VAL A 41 -1.65 -4.50 2.65
C VAL A 41 -3.10 -4.48 2.17
N ILE A 42 -3.34 -4.79 0.89
CA ILE A 42 -4.67 -4.78 0.29
C ILE A 42 -5.62 -5.73 1.02
N ARG A 43 -5.16 -6.96 1.32
CA ARG A 43 -5.96 -7.95 2.02
C ARG A 43 -6.33 -7.47 3.42
N GLU A 44 -5.39 -6.86 4.12
CA GLU A 44 -5.61 -6.36 5.48
C GLU A 44 -6.55 -5.14 5.48
N VAL A 45 -6.33 -4.17 4.59
CA VAL A 45 -7.21 -3.00 4.43
C VAL A 45 -8.64 -3.44 4.11
N LEU A 46 -8.84 -4.38 3.19
CA LEU A 46 -10.19 -4.86 2.85
C LEU A 46 -10.86 -5.62 4.00
N LYS A 47 -10.07 -6.28 4.86
CA LYS A 47 -10.58 -6.99 6.04
C LYS A 47 -11.02 -6.02 7.14
N THR A 48 -10.30 -4.92 7.32
CA THR A 48 -10.54 -3.96 8.42
C THR A 48 -11.40 -2.77 8.02
N ASN A 49 -11.35 -2.37 6.75
CA ASN A 49 -12.13 -1.28 6.17
C ASN A 49 -12.60 -1.64 4.73
N PRO A 50 -13.67 -2.46 4.60
CA PRO A 50 -14.18 -2.89 3.30
C PRO A 50 -14.60 -1.74 2.37
N SER A 51 -14.97 -0.58 2.93
CA SER A 51 -15.39 0.61 2.18
C SER A 51 -14.29 1.16 1.25
N MET A 52 -13.02 0.91 1.58
CA MET A 52 -11.88 1.36 0.78
C MET A 52 -11.68 0.56 -0.52
N GLY A 53 -12.49 -0.46 -0.79
CA GLY A 53 -12.23 -1.38 -1.90
C GLY A 53 -12.13 -0.75 -3.30
N LYS A 54 -12.73 0.42 -3.54
CA LYS A 54 -12.50 1.19 -4.78
C LYS A 54 -11.09 1.80 -4.84
N VAL A 55 -10.64 2.40 -3.74
CA VAL A 55 -9.31 3.00 -3.60
C VAL A 55 -8.24 1.94 -3.80
N VAL A 56 -8.37 0.82 -3.08
CA VAL A 56 -7.39 -0.25 -3.08
C VAL A 56 -7.26 -0.91 -4.46
N ARG A 57 -8.37 -1.06 -5.19
CA ARG A 57 -8.36 -1.53 -6.59
C ARG A 57 -7.68 -0.55 -7.54
N LYS A 58 -7.84 0.76 -7.34
CA LYS A 58 -7.15 1.78 -8.15
C LYS A 58 -5.63 1.67 -7.98
N VAL A 59 -5.17 1.53 -6.73
CA VAL A 59 -3.75 1.35 -6.39
C VAL A 59 -3.18 0.06 -6.98
N LEU A 60 -3.92 -1.06 -6.92
CA LEU A 60 -3.51 -2.32 -7.53
C LEU A 60 -3.38 -2.22 -9.06
N ARG A 61 -4.17 -1.37 -9.72
CA ARG A 61 -4.09 -1.17 -11.17
C ARG A 61 -2.88 -0.33 -11.55
N SER A 62 -2.69 0.83 -10.90
CA SER A 62 -1.58 1.76 -11.21
C SER A 62 -0.23 1.20 -10.77
N ARG A 63 -0.15 0.72 -9.53
CA ARG A 63 1.08 0.22 -8.88
C ARG A 63 2.22 1.24 -8.86
N THR A 64 1.92 2.51 -9.05
CA THR A 64 2.91 3.60 -9.10
C THR A 64 3.25 4.08 -7.71
N TYR A 65 4.46 4.61 -7.54
CA TYR A 65 4.92 5.23 -6.28
C TYR A 65 3.91 6.23 -5.72
N GLU A 66 3.43 7.15 -6.56
CA GLU A 66 2.42 8.14 -6.20
C GLU A 66 1.13 7.50 -5.66
N SER A 67 0.66 6.41 -6.29
CA SER A 67 -0.54 5.72 -5.82
C SER A 67 -0.34 5.01 -4.48
N ILE A 68 0.89 4.58 -4.16
CA ILE A 68 1.25 3.98 -2.88
C ILE A 68 1.34 5.05 -1.80
N ILE A 69 1.94 6.21 -2.08
CA ILE A 69 1.94 7.37 -1.17
C ILE A 69 0.51 7.81 -0.86
N THR A 70 -0.32 7.98 -1.89
CA THR A 70 -1.72 8.39 -1.72
C THR A 70 -2.48 7.43 -0.80
N LEU A 71 -2.21 6.13 -0.90
CA LEU A 71 -2.82 5.13 -0.02
C LEU A 71 -2.29 5.25 1.41
N TYR A 72 -1.00 5.49 1.57
CA TYR A 72 -0.35 5.65 2.88
C TYR A 72 -0.89 6.86 3.64
N GLU A 73 -0.96 8.03 3.00
CA GLU A 73 -1.48 9.26 3.60
C GLU A 73 -2.94 9.10 4.05
N ARG A 74 -3.80 8.57 3.17
CA ARG A 74 -5.21 8.31 3.50
C ARG A 74 -5.37 7.41 4.72
N LEU A 75 -4.57 6.35 4.83
CA LEU A 75 -4.65 5.41 5.95
C LEU A 75 -4.04 5.96 7.25
N ARG A 76 -3.23 7.01 7.16
CA ARG A 76 -2.65 7.71 8.30
C ARG A 76 -3.61 8.75 8.88
N GLU A 77 -4.42 9.37 8.02
CA GLU A 77 -5.42 10.40 8.37
C GLU A 77 -6.77 9.82 8.84
N ASP A 78 -7.21 8.69 8.28
CA ASP A 78 -8.28 7.83 8.87
C ASP A 78 -7.83 7.27 10.23
#